data_AF-A0A1I6TLB7-F1
#
_entry.id   AF-A0A1I6TLB7-F1
#
_cell.length_a   1.000
_cell.length_b   1.000
_cell.length_c   1.000
_cell.angle_alpha   90.00
_cell.angle_beta   90.00
_cell.angle_gamma   90.00
#
_symmetry.space_group_name_H-M   'P 1'
#
loop_
_entity.id
_entity.type
_entity.pdbx_description
1 polymer ?
#
loop_
_entity_poly.entity_id
_entity_poly.type
_entity_poly.pdbx_seq_one_letter_code
_entity_poly.pdbx_strand_id
1 'polypeptide(L)'
;MELYELLSYIEQYGYTALFFCLWLGIVGMLIPDEMIVMSGGFVSLLGILSVIPAFSLTYLGVVSGLSLGYIFGKVFGAKVLDKLMKKKN
;
A
#
# COMPACT_ATOMS: atom_id res chain seq x y z
N MET A 1 10.63 7.38 -29.30
CA MET A 1 10.52 8.54 -28.40
C MET A 1 9.52 8.21 -27.29
N GLU A 2 8.32 7.76 -27.67
CA GLU A 2 7.25 7.27 -26.77
C GLU A 2 7.68 6.23 -25.70
N LEU A 3 8.46 5.20 -26.06
CA LEU A 3 8.79 4.11 -25.12
C LEU A 3 9.74 4.53 -23.99
N TYR A 4 10.65 5.46 -24.26
CA TYR A 4 11.64 5.92 -23.27
C TYR A 4 10.99 6.86 -22.25
N GLU A 5 10.05 7.69 -22.71
CA GLU A 5 9.20 8.52 -21.86
C GLU A 5 8.34 7.65 -20.93
N LEU A 6 7.70 6.61 -21.48
CA LEU A 6 6.91 5.67 -20.70
C LEU A 6 7.77 4.98 -19.61
N LEU A 7 8.98 4.54 -19.98
CA LEU A 7 9.91 3.92 -19.04
C LEU A 7 10.32 4.89 -17.92
N SER A 8 10.59 6.15 -18.27
CA SER A 8 10.93 7.19 -17.30
C SER A 8 9.77 7.48 -16.34
N TYR A 9 8.53 7.51 -16.82
CA TYR A 9 7.36 7.63 -15.96
C TYR A 9 7.17 6.42 -15.04
N ILE A 10 7.41 5.20 -15.53
CA ILE A 10 7.31 4.00 -14.70
C ILE A 10 8.42 3.97 -13.64
N GLU A 11 9.62 4.40 -13.97
CA GLU A 11 10.72 4.48 -13.01
C GLU A 11 10.47 5.57 -11.95
N GLN A 12 9.94 6.73 -12.35
CA GLN A 12 9.71 7.85 -11.45
C GLN A 12 8.45 7.67 -10.58
N TYR A 13 7.35 7.18 -11.15
CA TYR A 13 6.07 7.00 -10.45
C TYR A 13 5.86 5.59 -9.92
N GLY A 14 6.56 4.58 -10.42
CA GLY A 14 6.37 3.18 -10.01
C GLY A 14 6.66 2.95 -8.53
N TYR A 15 7.67 3.63 -7.99
CA TYR A 15 7.99 3.64 -6.56
C TYR A 15 6.86 4.20 -5.70
N THR A 16 6.33 5.36 -6.09
CA THR A 16 5.23 6.03 -5.40
C THR A 16 3.94 5.23 -5.53
N ALA A 17 3.67 4.68 -6.71
CA ALA A 17 2.52 3.82 -6.97
C ALA A 17 2.59 2.55 -6.12
N LEU A 18 3.75 1.90 -6.01
CA LEU A 18 3.96 0.76 -5.11
C LEU A 18 3.60 1.10 -3.67
N PHE A 19 4.12 2.22 -3.16
CA PHE A 19 3.87 2.66 -1.80
C PHE A 19 2.38 2.91 -1.54
N PHE A 20 1.70 3.70 -2.39
CA PHE A 20 0.30 4.03 -2.19
C PHE A 20 -0.64 2.84 -2.44
N CYS A 21 -0.34 1.98 -3.41
CA CYS A 21 -1.12 0.76 -3.63
C CYS A 21 -1.07 -0.15 -2.40
N LEU A 22 0.11 -0.35 -1.81
CA LEU A 22 0.27 -1.10 -0.56
C LEU A 22 -0.51 -0.47 0.59
N TRP A 23 -0.38 0.84 0.73
CA TRP A 23 -1.04 1.60 1.79
C TRP A 23 -2.57 1.54 1.68
N LEU A 24 -3.12 1.68 0.47
CA LEU A 24 -4.56 1.56 0.21
C LEU A 24 -5.07 0.12 0.34
N GLY A 25 -4.28 -0.87 -0.07
CA GLY A 25 -4.59 -2.29 0.11
C GLY A 25 -4.77 -2.65 1.58
N ILE A 26 -3.90 -2.14 2.46
CA ILE A 26 -3.98 -2.42 3.90
C ILE A 26 -5.13 -1.65 4.59
N VAL A 27 -5.35 -0.38 4.22
CA VAL A 27 -6.27 0.50 4.97
C VAL A 27 -7.75 0.30 4.60
N GLY A 28 -8.09 -0.16 3.39
CA GLY A 28 -9.51 -0.29 3.06
C GLY A 28 -9.88 -0.92 1.72
N MET A 29 -8.94 -1.17 0.82
CA MET A 29 -9.24 -1.91 -0.40
C MET A 29 -9.22 -3.42 -0.12
N LEU A 30 -10.22 -4.16 -0.62
CA LEU A 30 -10.19 -5.63 -0.65
C LEU A 30 -9.20 -6.13 -1.72
N ILE A 31 -8.00 -5.56 -1.77
CA ILE A 31 -6.90 -6.09 -2.58
C ILE A 31 -5.94 -6.80 -1.62
N PRO A 32 -5.56 -8.06 -1.89
CA PRO A 32 -4.53 -8.74 -1.13
C PRO A 32 -3.20 -7.97 -1.26
N ASP A 33 -2.71 -7.41 -0.15
CA ASP A 33 -1.48 -6.62 -0.14
C ASP A 33 -0.25 -7.46 -0.54
N GLU A 34 -0.31 -8.78 -0.33
CA GLU A 34 0.71 -9.74 -0.76
C GLU A 34 0.87 -9.77 -2.28
N MET A 35 -0.20 -9.57 -3.05
CA MET A 35 -0.13 -9.49 -4.51
C MET A 35 0.59 -8.23 -4.98
N ILE A 36 0.42 -7.12 -4.27
CA ILE A 36 1.08 -5.85 -4.58
C ILE A 36 2.58 -5.98 -4.31
N VAL A 37 2.95 -6.57 -3.18
CA VAL A 37 4.35 -6.86 -2.82
C VAL A 37 4.99 -7.81 -3.83
N MET A 38 4.32 -8.91 -4.19
CA MET A 38 4.81 -9.85 -5.20
C MET A 38 4.99 -9.19 -6.57
N SER A 39 4.05 -8.35 -6.98
CA SER A 39 4.14 -7.61 -8.24
C SER A 39 5.31 -6.61 -8.23
N GLY A 40 5.52 -5.90 -7.11
CA GLY A 40 6.67 -5.00 -6.95
C GLY A 40 8.00 -5.74 -7.00
N GLY A 41 8.09 -6.91 -6.38
CA GLY A 41 9.26 -7.78 -6.47
C GLY A 41 9.51 -8.28 -7.89
N PHE A 42 8.46 -8.67 -8.62
CA PHE A 42 8.55 -9.10 -10.01
C PHE A 42 9.03 -7.97 -10.94
N VAL A 43 8.47 -6.77 -10.80
CA VAL A 43 8.88 -5.59 -11.60
C VAL A 43 10.32 -5.18 -11.26
N SER A 44 10.76 -5.40 -10.01
CA SER A 44 12.15 -5.17 -9.62
C SER A 44 13.11 -6.20 -10.23
N LEU A 45 12.69 -7.46 -10.34
CA LEU A 45 13.43 -8.53 -11.02
C LEU A 45 13.58 -8.24 -12.53
N LEU A 46 12.58 -7.64 -13.16
CA LEU A 46 12.62 -7.23 -14.56
C LEU A 46 13.56 -6.03 -14.82
N GLY A 47 14.17 -5.45 -13.78
CA GLY A 47 15.05 -4.29 -13.88
C GLY A 47 14.32 -2.97 -14.17
N ILE A 48 12.99 -2.96 -14.08
CA ILE A 48 12.16 -1.77 -14.29
C ILE A 48 12.22 -0.87 -13.04
N LEU A 49 12.25 -1.48 -11.85
CA LEU A 49 12.53 -0.80 -10.59
C LEU A 49 13.84 -1.35 -9.99
N SER A 50 14.69 -0.46 -9.49
CA SER A 50 15.82 -0.87 -8.65
C SER A 50 15.34 -1.54 -7.35
N VAL A 51 15.95 -2.69 -7.05
CA VAL A 51 15.58 -3.59 -5.94
C VAL A 51 15.70 -2.90 -4.57
N ILE A 52 16.76 -2.13 -4.35
CA ILE A 52 17.04 -1.49 -3.06
C ILE A 52 15.94 -0.47 -2.69
N PRO A 53 15.65 0.55 -3.51
CA PRO A 53 14.58 1.51 -3.20
C PRO A 53 13.19 0.86 -3.22
N ALA A 54 12.94 -0.12 -4.10
CA ALA A 54 11.68 -0.86 -4.11
C ALA A 54 11.45 -1.60 -2.79
N PHE A 55 12.48 -2.26 -2.26
CA PHE A 55 12.41 -2.94 -0.96
C PHE A 55 12.17 -1.96 0.19
N SER A 56 12.92 -0.87 0.26
CA SER A 56 12.76 0.14 1.31
C SER A 56 11.36 0.77 1.30
N LEU A 57 10.83 1.11 0.12
CA LEU A 57 9.50 1.69 0.00
C LEU A 57 8.39 0.69 0.31
N THR A 58 8.54 -0.56 -0.12
CA THR A 58 7.60 -1.63 0.23
C THR A 58 7.55 -1.82 1.75
N TYR A 59 8.71 -1.89 2.41
CA TYR A 59 8.80 -2.02 3.86
C TYR A 59 8.14 -0.83 4.58
N LEU A 60 8.44 0.40 4.19
CA LEU A 60 7.82 1.60 4.75
C LEU A 60 6.31 1.65 4.47
N GLY A 61 5.87 1.19 3.29
CA GLY A 61 4.47 1.10 2.91
C GLY A 61 3.68 0.14 3.81
N VAL A 62 4.22 -1.05 4.08
CA VAL A 62 3.62 -2.03 5.00
C VAL A 62 3.54 -1.46 6.42
N VAL A 63 4.66 -0.96 6.95
CA VAL A 63 4.72 -0.46 8.34
C VAL A 63 3.76 0.72 8.54
N SER A 64 3.75 1.67 7.61
CA SER A 64 2.83 2.82 7.65
C SER A 64 1.38 2.41 7.43
N GLY A 65 1.11 1.50 6.49
CA GLY A 65 -0.23 0.98 6.20
C GLY A 65 -0.84 0.29 7.40
N LEU A 66 -0.10 -0.59 8.06
CA LEU A 66 -0.57 -1.27 9.28
C LEU A 66 -0.77 -0.30 10.45
N SER A 67 0.16 0.64 10.65
CA SER A 67 0.04 1.64 11.73
C SER A 67 -1.21 2.50 11.57
N LEU A 68 -1.48 2.93 10.35
CA LEU A 68 -2.64 3.75 10.04
C LEU A 68 -3.92 2.93 10.01
N GLY A 69 -3.90 1.73 9.42
CA GLY A 69 -5.01 0.78 9.48
C GLY A 69 -5.43 0.49 10.92
N TYR A 70 -4.48 0.37 11.85
CA TYR A 70 -4.76 0.24 13.28
C TYR A 70 -5.39 1.50 13.87
N ILE A 71 -4.88 2.70 13.56
CA ILE A 71 -5.46 3.97 14.07
C ILE A 71 -6.88 4.17 13.53
N PHE A 72 -7.10 3.95 12.23
CA PHE A 72 -8.41 4.00 11.60
C PHE A 72 -9.35 2.97 12.23
N GLY A 73 -8.91 1.72 12.36
CA GLY A 73 -9.67 0.66 13.03
C GLY A 73 -10.00 0.99 14.49
N LYS A 74 -9.08 1.61 15.24
CA LYS A 74 -9.31 2.03 16.63
C LYS A 74 -10.31 3.17 16.74
N VAL A 75 -10.21 4.20 15.89
CA VAL A 75 -11.11 5.36 15.92
C VAL A 75 -12.51 5.03 15.40
N PHE A 76 -12.60 4.35 14.26
CA PHE A 76 -13.88 3.95 13.68
C PHE A 76 -14.49 2.78 14.44
N GLY A 77 -13.68 1.80 14.86
CA GLY A 77 -14.11 0.67 15.67
C GLY A 77 -14.65 1.09 17.03
N ALA A 78 -14.00 2.03 17.72
CA ALA A 78 -14.52 2.56 18.99
C ALA A 78 -15.89 3.24 18.81
N LYS A 79 -16.06 4.07 17.76
CA LYS A 79 -17.35 4.71 17.46
C LYS A 79 -18.44 3.72 17.09
N VAL A 80 -18.12 2.69 16.31
CA VAL A 80 -19.06 1.63 15.93
C VAL A 80 -19.44 0.79 17.14
N LEU A 81 -18.47 0.43 17.99
CA LEU A 81 -18.68 -0.34 19.21
C LEU A 81 -19.59 0.41 20.19
N ASP A 82 -19.35 1.70 20.42
CA ASP A 82 -20.19 2.53 21.28
C ASP A 82 -21.63 2.62 20.75
N LYS A 83 -21.79 2.74 19.41
CA LYS A 83 -23.09 2.80 18.76
C LYS A 83 -23.84 1.46 18.81
N LEU A 84 -23.13 0.34 18.75
CA LEU A 84 -23.69 -1.00 18.91
C LEU A 84 -24.07 -1.29 20.36
N MET A 85 -23.24 -0.91 21.34
CA MET A 85 -23.53 -1.09 22.76
C MET A 85 -24.73 -0.26 23.22
N LYS A 86 -24.90 0.98 22.72
CA LYS A 86 -26.06 1.82 23.03
C LYS A 86 -27.40 1.27 22.55
N LYS A 87 -27.42 0.37 21.56
CA LYS A 87 -28.67 -0.22 21.04
C LYS A 87 -29.17 -1.41 21.87
N LYS A 88 -28.37 -1.90 22.83
CA LYS A 88 -28.71 -3.06 23.65
C LYS A 88 -29.44 -2.71 24.96
N ASN A 89 -29.54 -1.42 25.32
CA ASN A 89 -30.31 -0.95 26.48
C ASN A 89 -31.61 -0.29 26.07
#